data_AF-A0A5C7BFX9-F1
#
_entry.id   AF-A0A5C7BFX9-F1
#
_cell.length_a   1.000
_cell.length_b   1.000
_cell.length_c   1.000
_cell.angle_alpha   90.00
_cell.angle_beta   90.00
_cell.angle_gamma   90.00
#
_symmetry.space_group_name_H-M   'P 1'
#
loop_
_entity.id
_entity.type
_entity.pdbx_description
1 polymer ?
#
loop_
_entity_poly.entity_id
_entity_poly.type
_entity_poly.pdbx_seq_one_letter_code
_entity_poly.pdbx_strand_id
1 'polypeptide(L)'
;MMRFFVFYCLLSTVFSCKQKDNTAKSLTYPSEENAIIIESLEIFNLPSRNAEEKTDYIKLFKDNPEFVSNGFDFRIGKPDAHGCYNAQKLKVNDHLGDDWNGVGGGNSDLGDPIYMLANGYISEVKDYKGGWGNVARIVHLHDKKLYES
;
A
#
# COMPACT_ATOMS: atom_id res chain seq x y z
N MET A 1 -18.75 -0.89 66.87
CA MET A 1 -18.37 -1.68 65.69
C MET A 1 -19.01 -1.06 64.47
N MET A 2 -18.22 -0.39 63.64
CA MET A 2 -18.68 0.35 62.47
C MET A 2 -18.57 -0.57 61.25
N ARG A 3 -19.72 -1.03 60.72
CA ARG A 3 -19.76 -1.81 59.48
C ARG A 3 -20.02 -0.85 58.33
N PHE A 4 -18.96 -0.45 57.64
CA PHE A 4 -19.05 0.19 56.33
C PHE A 4 -19.53 -0.85 55.31
N PHE A 5 -20.74 -0.69 54.79
CA PHE A 5 -21.16 -1.36 53.57
C PHE A 5 -20.75 -0.48 52.39
N VAL A 6 -19.64 -0.85 51.75
CA VAL A 6 -19.32 -0.44 50.39
C VAL A 6 -19.16 -1.73 49.61
N PHE A 7 -20.06 -2.03 48.68
CA PHE A 7 -19.70 -2.83 47.50
C PHE A 7 -20.71 -2.60 46.36
N TYR A 8 -20.24 -1.84 45.38
CA TYR A 8 -20.47 -1.95 43.94
C TYR A 8 -21.88 -2.28 43.43
N CYS A 9 -22.59 -1.24 42.95
CA CYS A 9 -23.51 -1.42 41.83
C CYS A 9 -22.69 -1.75 40.57
N LEU A 10 -22.64 -3.03 40.19
CA LEU A 10 -22.26 -3.44 38.84
C LEU A 10 -23.29 -2.88 37.87
N LEU A 11 -23.00 -1.72 37.28
CA LEU A 11 -23.73 -1.19 36.15
C LEU A 11 -23.26 -1.97 34.91
N SER A 12 -23.87 -3.13 34.68
CA SER A 12 -23.69 -3.89 33.44
C SER A 12 -24.39 -3.14 32.31
N THR A 13 -23.71 -2.19 31.67
CA THR A 13 -24.15 -1.71 30.36
C THR A 13 -23.91 -2.84 29.37
N VAL A 14 -24.95 -3.62 29.12
CA VAL A 14 -24.99 -4.58 28.01
C VAL A 14 -24.99 -3.76 26.74
N PHE A 15 -23.81 -3.53 26.16
CA PHE A 15 -23.72 -3.12 24.76
C PHE A 15 -24.25 -4.29 23.93
N SER A 16 -25.51 -4.18 23.54
CA SER A 16 -26.12 -4.99 22.49
C SER A 16 -25.39 -4.65 21.18
N CYS A 17 -24.34 -5.41 20.87
CA CYS A 17 -23.79 -5.45 19.52
C CYS A 17 -24.89 -6.01 18.62
N LYS A 18 -25.45 -5.15 17.75
CA LYS A 18 -26.16 -5.63 16.56
C LYS A 18 -25.18 -6.45 15.74
N GLN A 19 -25.33 -7.77 15.81
CA GLN A 19 -24.68 -8.70 14.90
C GLN A 19 -25.15 -8.34 13.50
N LYS A 20 -24.23 -7.88 12.66
CA LYS A 20 -24.48 -7.64 11.25
C LYS A 20 -24.55 -9.04 10.62
N ASP A 21 -25.70 -9.38 10.04
CA ASP A 21 -25.92 -10.66 9.41
C ASP A 21 -24.89 -10.89 8.30
N ASN A 22 -23.97 -11.84 8.54
CA ASN A 22 -23.12 -12.40 7.50
C ASN A 22 -23.96 -13.42 6.74
N THR A 23 -24.69 -12.97 5.72
CA THR A 23 -25.26 -13.90 4.73
C THR A 23 -24.10 -14.43 3.89
N ALA A 24 -23.47 -15.51 4.35
CA ALA A 24 -22.63 -16.35 3.51
C ALA A 24 -23.53 -16.90 2.38
N LYS A 25 -23.35 -16.37 1.17
CA LYS A 25 -23.96 -16.95 -0.02
C LYS A 25 -23.29 -18.31 -0.23
N SER A 26 -23.99 -19.38 0.13
CA SER A 26 -23.65 -20.75 -0.23
C SER A 26 -23.57 -20.83 -1.75
N LEU A 27 -22.36 -20.88 -2.30
CA LEU A 27 -22.14 -21.23 -3.69
C LEU A 27 -22.17 -22.76 -3.78
N THR A 28 -23.29 -23.29 -4.26
CA THR A 28 -23.39 -24.68 -4.69
C THR A 28 -22.56 -24.83 -5.97
N TYR A 29 -21.51 -25.65 -5.93
CA TYR A 29 -20.75 -26.02 -7.13
C TYR A 29 -21.58 -27.00 -7.98
N PRO A 30 -21.80 -26.73 -9.28
CA PRO A 30 -22.40 -27.71 -10.18
C PRO A 30 -21.45 -28.91 -10.34
N SER A 31 -22.01 -30.12 -10.33
CA SER A 31 -21.34 -31.36 -10.68
C SER A 31 -20.67 -31.28 -12.05
N GLU A 32 -19.53 -31.97 -12.19
CA GLU A 32 -18.49 -31.84 -13.23
C GLU A 32 -18.89 -32.04 -14.71
N GLU A 33 -20.16 -32.01 -15.10
CA GLU A 33 -20.56 -32.42 -16.47
C GLU A 33 -21.08 -31.31 -17.40
N ASN A 34 -21.08 -30.02 -17.04
CA ASN A 34 -21.50 -28.96 -17.98
C ASN A 34 -20.65 -27.68 -17.91
N ALA A 35 -19.33 -27.81 -18.08
CA ALA A 35 -18.47 -26.65 -18.34
C ALA A 35 -18.66 -26.18 -19.79
N ILE A 36 -19.33 -25.04 -19.94
CA ILE A 36 -19.48 -24.33 -21.22
C ILE A 36 -18.08 -23.97 -21.72
N ILE A 37 -17.70 -24.52 -22.87
CA ILE A 37 -16.56 -24.08 -23.67
C ILE A 37 -16.92 -22.69 -24.20
N ILE A 38 -16.66 -21.65 -23.40
CA ILE A 38 -16.58 -20.27 -23.90
C ILE A 38 -15.20 -20.13 -24.54
N GLU A 39 -15.18 -20.56 -25.80
CA GLU A 39 -14.41 -20.00 -26.90
C GLU A 39 -13.23 -19.10 -26.51
N SER A 40 -12.09 -19.76 -26.30
CA SER A 40 -10.75 -19.21 -26.26
C SER A 40 -10.27 -18.58 -27.59
N LEU A 41 -11.19 -18.31 -28.55
CA LEU A 41 -10.86 -17.78 -29.88
C LEU A 41 -11.01 -16.24 -29.99
N GLU A 42 -11.67 -15.55 -29.05
CA GLU A 42 -11.76 -14.08 -29.08
C GLU A 42 -10.61 -13.37 -28.35
N ILE A 43 -9.87 -14.06 -27.47
CA ILE A 43 -8.73 -13.46 -26.75
C ILE A 43 -7.47 -13.38 -27.64
N PHE A 44 -7.39 -14.19 -28.70
CA PHE A 44 -6.21 -14.29 -29.57
C PHE A 44 -6.13 -13.25 -30.70
N ASN A 45 -7.16 -12.39 -30.84
CA ASN A 45 -7.23 -11.33 -31.85
C ASN A 45 -7.18 -9.91 -31.27
N LEU A 46 -6.82 -9.74 -29.99
CA LEU A 46 -6.42 -8.43 -29.51
C LEU A 46 -5.15 -8.04 -30.27
N PRO A 47 -5.10 -6.88 -30.94
CA PRO A 47 -3.86 -6.41 -31.54
C PRO A 47 -2.81 -6.41 -30.44
N SER A 48 -1.74 -7.18 -30.67
CA SER A 48 -0.49 -7.09 -29.93
C SER A 48 -0.28 -5.62 -29.59
N ARG A 49 -0.37 -5.25 -28.30
CA ARG A 49 -0.07 -3.89 -27.84
C ARG A 49 1.27 -3.53 -28.48
N ASN A 50 1.21 -2.66 -29.48
CA ASN A 50 2.40 -2.14 -30.14
C ASN A 50 3.35 -1.65 -29.04
N ALA A 51 4.66 -1.89 -29.22
CA ALA A 51 5.75 -1.55 -28.31
C ALA A 51 5.39 -0.44 -27.31
N GLU A 52 5.45 -0.76 -26.00
CA GLU A 52 5.05 0.11 -24.89
C GLU A 52 5.22 1.59 -25.22
N GLU A 53 4.11 2.29 -25.47
CA GLU A 53 4.13 3.73 -25.65
C GLU A 53 4.67 4.34 -24.35
N LYS A 54 5.93 4.75 -24.38
CA LYS A 54 6.59 5.31 -23.21
C LYS A 54 5.89 6.60 -22.82
N THR A 55 5.33 6.64 -21.61
CA THR A 55 4.67 7.83 -21.06
C THR A 55 5.59 9.05 -21.11
N ASP A 56 5.11 10.14 -21.74
CA ASP A 56 5.79 11.43 -21.70
C ASP A 56 5.47 12.17 -20.39
N TYR A 57 6.23 11.84 -19.34
CA TYR A 57 6.09 12.50 -18.03
C TYR A 57 6.34 14.00 -18.10
N ILE A 58 7.23 14.48 -18.98
CA ILE A 58 7.49 15.92 -19.08
C ILE A 58 6.24 16.66 -19.57
N LYS A 59 5.51 16.09 -20.52
CA LYS A 59 4.21 16.62 -20.93
C LYS A 59 3.20 16.59 -19.78
N LEU A 60 3.09 15.48 -19.05
CA LEU A 60 2.17 15.38 -17.91
C LEU A 60 2.40 16.48 -16.86
N PHE A 61 3.65 16.73 -16.49
CA PHE A 61 3.99 17.80 -15.54
C PHE A 61 3.80 19.21 -16.11
N LYS A 62 3.96 19.40 -17.43
CA LYS A 62 3.62 20.70 -18.06
C LYS A 62 2.12 20.97 -18.01
N ASP A 63 1.32 19.93 -18.22
CA ASP A 63 -0.13 20.01 -18.20
C ASP A 63 -0.70 20.12 -16.77
N ASN A 64 0.02 19.59 -15.77
CA ASN A 64 -0.39 19.57 -14.35
C ASN A 64 0.77 20.05 -13.45
N PRO A 65 1.08 21.35 -13.44
CA PRO A 65 2.22 21.91 -12.71
C PRO A 65 2.14 21.73 -11.19
N GLU A 66 0.95 21.49 -10.63
CA GLU A 66 0.73 21.21 -9.21
C GLU A 66 1.36 19.89 -8.74
N PHE A 67 1.61 18.95 -9.66
CA PHE A 67 2.29 17.69 -9.33
C PHE A 67 3.80 17.78 -9.40
N VAL A 68 4.36 18.94 -9.78
CA VAL A 68 5.81 19.18 -9.71
C VAL A 68 6.24 19.18 -8.25
N SER A 69 7.32 18.45 -7.95
CA SER A 69 7.87 18.36 -6.61
C SER A 69 8.56 19.66 -6.21
N ASN A 70 8.19 20.18 -5.03
CA ASN A 70 8.85 21.32 -4.38
C ASN A 70 9.93 20.91 -3.37
N GLY A 71 10.17 19.60 -3.21
CA GLY A 71 11.08 19.05 -2.22
C GLY A 71 10.76 17.59 -1.94
N PHE A 72 11.60 16.94 -1.14
CA PHE A 72 11.47 15.53 -0.78
C PHE A 72 11.47 15.37 0.74
N ASP A 73 10.68 14.44 1.25
CA ASP A 73 10.53 14.14 2.67
C ASP A 73 10.52 12.61 2.91
N PHE A 74 10.63 12.17 4.16
CA PHE A 74 10.57 10.77 4.52
C PHE A 74 9.18 10.17 4.27
N ARG A 75 9.16 8.89 3.87
CA ARG A 75 7.94 8.14 3.56
C ARG A 75 7.24 7.54 4.77
N ILE A 76 7.86 7.63 5.94
CA ILE A 76 7.45 6.94 7.17
C ILE A 76 7.54 7.89 8.36
N GLY A 77 6.90 7.51 9.47
CA GLY A 77 7.09 8.18 10.77
C GLY A 77 6.85 9.69 10.70
N LYS A 78 5.75 10.16 10.12
CA LYS A 78 5.51 11.60 10.01
C LYS A 78 5.37 12.26 11.40
N PRO A 79 5.91 13.47 11.60
CA PRO A 79 6.83 14.20 10.71
C PRO A 79 8.28 13.67 10.80
N ASP A 80 9.05 13.84 9.73
CA ASP A 80 10.51 13.68 9.72
C ASP A 80 11.06 12.31 10.17
N ALA A 81 10.40 11.21 9.80
CA ALA A 81 10.76 9.85 10.22
C ALA A 81 10.82 9.65 11.75
N HIS A 82 10.06 10.43 12.51
CA HIS A 82 9.88 10.25 13.94
C HIS A 82 9.47 8.82 14.30
N GLY A 83 10.19 8.23 15.25
CA GLY A 83 9.94 6.85 15.70
C GLY A 83 10.48 5.79 14.73
N CYS A 84 11.24 6.18 13.71
CA CYS A 84 11.88 5.27 12.77
C CYS A 84 13.40 5.49 12.73
N TYR A 85 14.13 4.51 12.24
CA TYR A 85 15.56 4.60 11.95
C TYR A 85 15.91 3.83 10.68
N ASN A 86 17.01 4.22 10.04
CA ASN A 86 17.55 3.51 8.88
C ASN A 86 18.35 2.28 9.37
N ALA A 87 17.74 1.11 9.22
CA ALA A 87 18.27 -0.18 9.67
C ALA A 87 19.35 -0.72 8.73
N GLN A 88 19.28 -0.41 7.44
CA GLN A 88 20.30 -0.78 6.45
C GLN A 88 20.47 0.32 5.40
N LYS A 89 21.58 1.06 5.52
CA LYS A 89 21.87 2.19 4.65
C LYS A 89 22.21 1.75 3.23
N LEU A 90 21.87 2.58 2.26
CA LEU A 90 22.29 2.44 0.87
C LEU A 90 23.80 2.16 0.76
N LYS A 91 24.16 1.20 -0.08
CA LYS A 91 25.54 0.70 -0.33
C LYS A 91 26.22 0.00 0.84
N VAL A 92 25.58 -0.14 2.00
CA VAL A 92 26.08 -1.03 3.06
C VAL A 92 25.68 -2.46 2.71
N ASN A 93 26.63 -3.40 2.73
CA ASN A 93 26.43 -4.79 2.32
C ASN A 93 25.83 -4.94 0.90
N ASP A 94 26.26 -4.10 -0.04
CA ASP A 94 25.78 -4.06 -1.43
C ASP A 94 24.27 -3.77 -1.57
N HIS A 95 23.65 -3.18 -0.53
CA HIS A 95 22.24 -2.86 -0.54
C HIS A 95 21.92 -1.72 -1.53
N LEU A 96 20.87 -1.90 -2.35
CA LEU A 96 20.47 -0.98 -3.41
C LEU A 96 19.42 0.07 -2.99
N GLY A 97 19.09 0.12 -1.69
CA GLY A 97 18.15 1.07 -1.10
C GLY A 97 18.46 1.37 0.37
N ASP A 98 17.58 2.09 1.04
CA ASP A 98 17.57 2.22 2.50
C ASP A 98 16.45 1.37 3.08
N ASP A 99 16.76 0.51 4.05
CA ASP A 99 15.73 -0.18 4.85
C ASP A 99 15.43 0.63 6.10
N TRP A 100 14.16 0.87 6.35
CA TRP A 100 13.70 1.65 7.48
C TRP A 100 12.77 0.84 8.37
N ASN A 101 12.98 0.95 9.69
CA ASN A 101 12.21 0.23 10.69
C ASN A 101 11.72 1.18 11.79
N GLY A 102 10.59 0.85 12.40
CA GLY A 102 10.12 1.46 13.64
C GLY A 102 10.97 1.07 14.85
N VAL A 103 11.05 1.94 15.86
CA VAL A 103 11.86 1.72 17.08
C VAL A 103 11.26 0.70 18.07
N GLY A 104 10.05 0.19 17.82
CA GLY A 104 9.34 -0.73 18.72
C GLY A 104 9.86 -2.17 18.72
N GLY A 105 10.73 -2.53 17.78
CA GLY A 105 11.31 -3.86 17.63
C GLY A 105 10.35 -4.90 17.04
N GLY A 106 10.91 -5.98 16.47
CA GLY A 106 10.13 -6.98 15.74
C GLY A 106 9.35 -6.34 14.58
N ASN A 107 8.10 -6.76 14.39
CA ASN A 107 7.19 -6.24 13.35
C ASN A 107 6.25 -5.15 13.92
N SER A 108 6.72 -4.34 14.87
CA SER A 108 5.88 -3.35 15.54
C SER A 108 5.33 -2.27 14.61
N ASP A 109 6.01 -2.05 13.48
CA ASP A 109 5.68 -1.10 12.41
C ASP A 109 4.87 -1.73 11.25
N LEU A 110 4.54 -3.02 11.34
CA LEU A 110 3.73 -3.68 10.34
C LEU A 110 2.33 -3.09 10.30
N GLY A 111 1.95 -2.52 9.16
CA GLY A 111 0.67 -1.86 8.96
C GLY A 111 0.70 -0.35 9.16
N ASP A 112 1.85 0.20 9.55
CA ASP A 112 2.03 1.65 9.60
C ASP A 112 1.89 2.26 8.19
N PRO A 113 1.34 3.49 8.09
CA PRO A 113 1.15 4.15 6.82
C PRO A 113 2.49 4.52 6.16
N ILE A 114 2.58 4.25 4.86
CA ILE A 114 3.64 4.75 3.99
C ILE A 114 3.08 5.92 3.17
N TYR A 115 3.74 7.06 3.25
CA TYR A 115 3.40 8.28 2.51
C TYR A 115 4.28 8.44 1.27
N MET A 116 3.79 9.19 0.29
CA MET A 116 4.63 9.61 -0.83
C MET A 116 5.68 10.61 -0.37
N LEU A 117 6.89 10.47 -0.90
CA LEU A 117 8.02 11.32 -0.53
C LEU A 117 7.92 12.72 -1.13
N ALA A 118 7.14 12.88 -2.20
CA ALA A 118 6.85 14.13 -2.90
C ALA A 118 5.68 13.95 -3.87
N ASN A 119 5.20 15.06 -4.44
CA ASN A 119 4.27 15.05 -5.57
C ASN A 119 4.89 14.34 -6.79
N GLY A 120 4.06 13.61 -7.55
CA GLY A 120 4.50 12.87 -8.73
C GLY A 120 3.41 12.00 -9.33
N TYR A 121 3.79 11.18 -10.29
CA TYR A 121 2.90 10.21 -10.96
C TYR A 121 3.35 8.79 -10.69
N ILE A 122 2.39 7.92 -10.34
CA ILE A 122 2.64 6.49 -10.21
C ILE A 122 3.00 5.92 -11.59
N SER A 123 4.21 5.37 -11.72
CA SER A 123 4.67 4.68 -12.93
C SER A 123 4.37 3.19 -12.89
N GLU A 124 4.34 2.61 -11.69
CA GLU A 124 4.08 1.17 -11.53
C GLU A 124 3.51 0.86 -10.14
N VAL A 125 2.58 -0.11 -10.09
CA VAL A 125 2.17 -0.80 -8.87
C VAL A 125 2.13 -2.28 -9.18
N LYS A 126 2.99 -3.06 -8.53
CA LYS A 126 3.18 -4.46 -8.87
C LYS A 126 3.69 -5.28 -7.68
N ASP A 127 3.19 -6.50 -7.56
CA ASP A 127 3.79 -7.51 -6.70
C ASP A 127 4.93 -8.22 -7.45
N TYR A 128 6.15 -7.86 -7.12
CA TYR A 128 7.37 -8.46 -7.66
C TYR A 128 7.73 -9.80 -7.01
N LYS A 129 6.96 -10.24 -5.99
CA LYS A 129 7.20 -11.47 -5.23
C LYS A 129 8.58 -11.48 -4.57
N GLY A 130 8.98 -12.63 -4.01
CA GLY A 130 10.30 -12.84 -3.43
C GLY A 130 10.69 -11.77 -2.40
N GLY A 131 11.93 -11.29 -2.47
CA GLY A 131 12.45 -10.28 -1.55
C GLY A 131 11.91 -8.85 -1.76
N TRP A 132 11.20 -8.57 -2.86
CA TRP A 132 10.66 -7.24 -3.16
C TRP A 132 9.21 -7.08 -2.72
N GLY A 133 8.39 -8.13 -2.90
CA GLY A 133 6.96 -8.07 -2.58
C GLY A 133 6.22 -6.97 -3.36
N ASN A 134 5.31 -6.27 -2.67
CA ASN A 134 4.53 -5.19 -3.27
C ASN A 134 5.38 -3.92 -3.43
N VAL A 135 5.53 -3.45 -4.66
CA VAL A 135 6.29 -2.25 -5.01
C VAL A 135 5.39 -1.23 -5.69
N ALA A 136 5.49 0.02 -5.26
CA ALA A 136 4.98 1.18 -5.97
C ALA A 136 6.16 2.05 -6.41
N ARG A 137 6.18 2.44 -7.69
CA ARG A 137 7.20 3.32 -8.27
C ARG A 137 6.56 4.63 -8.67
N ILE A 138 7.19 5.74 -8.34
CA ILE A 138 6.68 7.09 -8.63
C ILE A 138 7.74 7.88 -9.38
N VAL A 139 7.32 8.59 -10.43
CA VAL A 139 8.13 9.54 -11.17
C VAL A 139 7.85 10.95 -10.64
N HIS A 140 8.90 11.66 -10.28
CA HIS A 140 8.89 13.03 -9.78
C HIS A 140 9.61 13.95 -10.76
N LEU A 141 9.06 15.14 -10.99
CA LEU A 141 9.81 16.25 -11.60
C LEU A 141 10.26 17.20 -10.51
N HIS A 142 11.56 17.38 -10.37
CA HIS A 142 12.16 18.34 -9.46
C HIS A 142 13.32 19.04 -10.17
N ASP A 143 13.40 20.37 -10.08
CA ASP A 143 14.43 21.17 -10.77
C ASP A 143 14.63 20.82 -12.26
N LYS A 144 13.50 20.63 -12.96
CA LYS A 144 13.44 20.26 -14.40
C LYS A 144 14.07 18.91 -14.74
N LYS A 145 14.32 18.07 -13.74
CA LYS A 145 14.86 16.71 -13.90
C LYS A 145 13.88 15.66 -13.35
N LEU A 146 13.79 14.54 -14.05
CA LEU A 146 13.00 13.40 -13.61
C LEU A 146 13.79 12.54 -12.63
N TYR A 147 13.11 12.13 -11.56
CA TYR A 147 13.58 11.19 -10.55
C TYR A 147 12.55 10.08 -10.41
N GLU A 148 13.00 8.88 -10.07
CA GLU A 148 12.12 7.75 -9.79
C GLU A 148 12.44 7.19 -8.41
N SER A 149 11.41 6.80 -7.66
CA SER A 149 11.51 6.34 -6.29
C SER A 149 10.72 5.08 -6.01
#